data_AF-A0A4U0WFI2-F1
#
_entry.id   AF-A0A4U0WFI2-F1
#
_cell.length_a   1.000
_cell.length_b   1.000
_cell.length_c   1.000
_cell.angle_alpha   90.00
_cell.angle_beta   90.00
_cell.angle_gamma   90.00
#
_symmetry.space_group_name_H-M   'P 1'
#
loop_
_entity.id
_entity.type
_entity.pdbx_description
1 polymer ?
#
loop_
_entity_poly.entity_id
_entity_poly.type
_entity_poly.pdbx_seq_one_letter_code
_entity_poly.pdbx_strand_id
1 'polypeptide(L)'
;ADVIKGFAKRCNEQYTVTPRGDVGLYLSDVQDHVVTMMSNLSHFEKMLSRSHSNYLAQISVDNIAQGNRANSTLGKVTLIATILVPLNLICGLFGMNVPVPGRESDGLGWFFGIVGVIVTFSLSCIIVAKRLRYF
;
A
#
# COMPACT_ATOMS: atom_id res chain seq x y z
N ALA A 1 -27.07 -10.29 24.27
CA ALA A 1 -27.47 -10.02 25.67
C ALA A 1 -28.79 -10.73 26.03
N ASP A 2 -29.81 -10.68 25.19
CA ASP A 2 -31.13 -11.28 25.47
C ASP A 2 -31.17 -12.80 25.52
N VAL A 3 -30.37 -13.49 24.73
CA VAL A 3 -30.26 -14.97 24.77
C VAL A 3 -29.60 -15.48 26.06
N ILE A 4 -28.70 -14.69 26.65
CA ILE A 4 -28.04 -15.02 27.93
C ILE A 4 -29.02 -14.81 29.09
N LYS A 5 -29.81 -13.72 29.06
CA LYS A 5 -30.91 -13.51 30.02
C LYS A 5 -32.01 -14.56 29.86
N GLY A 6 -32.30 -15.00 28.64
CA GLY A 6 -33.26 -16.08 28.34
C GLY A 6 -32.80 -17.44 28.87
N PHE A 7 -31.51 -17.76 28.71
CA PHE A 7 -30.91 -18.98 29.29
C PHE A 7 -30.88 -18.93 30.82
N ALA A 8 -30.47 -17.80 31.40
CA ALA A 8 -30.48 -17.62 32.86
C ALA A 8 -31.90 -17.75 33.43
N LYS A 9 -32.91 -17.22 32.74
CA LYS A 9 -34.32 -17.34 33.14
C LYS A 9 -34.82 -18.78 33.08
N ARG A 10 -34.49 -19.53 32.02
CA ARG A 10 -34.89 -20.95 31.90
C ARG A 10 -34.16 -21.88 32.87
N CYS A 11 -32.88 -21.64 33.15
CA CYS A 11 -32.16 -22.39 34.19
C CYS A 11 -32.71 -22.12 35.59
N ASN A 12 -33.15 -20.90 35.87
CA ASN A 12 -33.77 -20.54 37.15
C ASN A 12 -35.19 -21.13 37.31
N GLU A 13 -35.98 -21.21 36.23
CA GLU A 13 -37.31 -21.85 36.26
C GLU A 13 -37.24 -23.37 36.49
N GLN A 14 -36.22 -24.04 35.97
CA GLN A 14 -36.01 -25.48 36.13
C GLN A 14 -35.64 -25.89 37.57
N TYR A 15 -35.32 -24.93 38.44
CA TYR A 15 -34.91 -25.14 39.83
C TYR A 15 -36.08 -25.42 40.79
N THR A 16 -37.33 -25.28 40.34
CA THR A 16 -38.51 -25.32 41.23
C THR A 16 -39.11 -26.72 41.45
N VAL A 17 -38.70 -27.74 40.69
CA VAL A 17 -39.34 -29.06 40.73
C VAL A 17 -38.30 -30.19 40.67
N THR A 18 -37.59 -30.47 41.77
CA THR A 18 -37.24 -31.85 42.24
C THR A 18 -36.31 -31.85 43.48
N PRO A 19 -36.35 -32.90 44.33
CA PRO A 19 -35.72 -32.92 45.66
C PRO A 19 -34.17 -32.96 45.66
N ARG A 20 -33.60 -31.79 46.02
CA ARG A 20 -32.58 -31.51 47.06
C ARG A 20 -31.29 -32.35 47.10
N GLY A 21 -30.20 -31.75 46.64
CA GLY A 21 -28.83 -32.04 47.12
C GLY A 21 -27.81 -32.20 46.00
N ASP A 22 -27.68 -33.41 45.49
CA ASP A 22 -26.52 -33.82 44.70
C ASP A 22 -26.60 -33.42 43.22
N VAL A 23 -27.73 -33.67 42.55
CA VAL A 23 -27.85 -33.44 41.09
C VAL A 23 -27.77 -31.95 40.73
N GLY A 24 -28.33 -31.08 41.58
CA GLY A 24 -28.23 -29.64 41.42
C GLY A 24 -26.81 -29.10 41.62
N LEU A 25 -26.02 -29.71 42.52
CA LEU A 25 -24.63 -29.34 42.76
C LEU A 25 -23.74 -29.69 41.56
N TYR A 26 -23.90 -30.89 40.99
CA TYR A 26 -23.19 -31.29 39.77
C TYR A 26 -23.57 -30.41 38.57
N LEU A 27 -24.85 -30.06 38.41
CA LEU A 27 -25.30 -29.15 37.36
C LEU A 27 -24.78 -27.71 37.56
N SER A 28 -24.63 -27.28 38.82
CA SER A 28 -24.09 -25.95 39.15
C SER A 28 -22.60 -25.86 38.83
N ASP A 29 -21.82 -26.91 39.12
CA ASP A 29 -20.39 -26.96 38.76
C ASP A 29 -20.18 -26.96 37.24
N VAL A 30 -20.97 -27.75 36.51
CA VAL A 30 -20.95 -27.76 35.04
C VAL A 30 -21.36 -26.40 34.48
N GLN A 31 -22.35 -25.73 35.07
CA GLN A 31 -22.75 -24.39 34.67
C GLN A 31 -21.62 -23.37 34.88
N ASP A 32 -20.98 -23.37 36.03
CA ASP A 32 -19.87 -22.45 36.32
C ASP A 32 -18.67 -22.69 35.39
N HIS A 33 -18.36 -23.95 35.10
CA HIS A 33 -17.33 -24.31 34.13
C HIS A 33 -17.64 -23.79 32.71
N VAL A 34 -18.90 -23.92 32.28
CA VAL A 34 -19.36 -23.43 30.97
C VAL A 34 -19.36 -21.90 30.92
N VAL A 35 -19.82 -21.22 31.97
CA VAL A 35 -19.82 -19.76 32.07
C VAL A 35 -18.39 -19.21 32.05
N THR A 36 -17.47 -19.85 32.76
CA THR A 36 -16.06 -19.47 32.78
C THR A 36 -15.40 -19.68 31.41
N MET A 37 -15.67 -20.80 30.74
CA MET A 37 -15.19 -21.04 29.37
C MET A 37 -15.77 -20.05 28.36
N MET A 38 -17.06 -19.70 28.47
CA MET A 38 -17.70 -18.65 27.65
C MET A 38 -17.02 -17.30 27.83
N SER A 39 -16.70 -16.92 29.07
CA SER A 39 -15.97 -15.68 29.38
C SER A 39 -14.58 -15.66 28.74
N ASN A 40 -13.84 -16.78 28.88
CA ASN A 40 -12.52 -16.93 28.26
C ASN A 40 -12.59 -16.87 26.72
N LEU A 41 -13.59 -17.52 26.11
CA LEU A 41 -13.84 -17.45 24.67
C LEU A 41 -14.10 -16.01 24.20
N SER A 42 -14.95 -15.26 24.90
CA SER A 42 -15.22 -13.86 24.56
C SER A 42 -13.97 -12.97 24.70
N HIS A 43 -13.11 -13.27 25.67
CA HIS A 43 -11.83 -12.59 25.81
C HIS A 43 -10.88 -12.90 24.65
N PHE A 44 -10.78 -14.17 24.24
CA PHE A 44 -9.98 -14.57 23.08
C PHE A 44 -10.51 -13.99 21.78
N GLU A 45 -11.83 -13.97 21.58
CA GLU A 45 -12.46 -13.36 20.40
C GLU A 45 -12.09 -11.87 20.30
N LYS A 46 -12.14 -11.12 21.41
CA LYS A 46 -11.71 -9.71 21.43
C LYS A 46 -10.23 -9.53 21.12
N MET A 47 -9.37 -10.40 21.66
CA MET A 47 -7.94 -10.36 21.38
C MET A 47 -7.65 -10.67 19.91
N LEU A 48 -8.33 -11.67 19.36
CA LEU A 48 -8.20 -12.10 17.98
C LEU A 48 -8.74 -11.04 17.01
N SER A 49 -9.87 -10.41 17.35
CA SER A 49 -10.44 -9.27 16.62
C SER A 49 -9.45 -8.09 16.57
N ARG A 50 -8.81 -7.77 17.70
CA ARG A 50 -7.77 -6.73 17.76
C ARG A 50 -6.55 -7.10 16.91
N SER A 51 -6.08 -8.35 16.98
CA SER A 51 -4.98 -8.84 16.15
C SER A 51 -5.31 -8.80 14.67
N HIS A 52 -6.55 -9.15 14.29
CA HIS A 52 -7.02 -9.06 12.91
C HIS A 52 -7.04 -7.62 12.39
N SER A 53 -7.58 -6.67 13.17
CA SER A 53 -7.53 -5.24 12.84
C SER A 53 -6.10 -4.71 12.74
N ASN A 54 -5.21 -5.11 13.65
CA ASN A 54 -3.79 -4.75 13.60
C ASN A 54 -3.06 -5.36 12.40
N TYR A 55 -3.39 -6.59 12.02
CA TYR A 55 -2.81 -7.25 10.84
C TYR A 55 -3.26 -6.57 9.54
N LEU A 56 -4.55 -6.25 9.42
CA LEU A 56 -5.06 -5.47 8.29
C LEU A 56 -4.42 -4.08 8.21
N ALA A 57 -4.23 -3.42 9.36
CA ALA A 57 -3.52 -2.14 9.41
C ALA A 57 -2.05 -2.30 8.98
N GLN A 58 -1.35 -3.34 9.41
CA GLN A 58 0.02 -3.64 8.95
C GLN A 58 0.07 -3.91 7.46
N ILE A 59 -0.82 -4.76 6.93
CA ILE A 59 -0.92 -5.01 5.49
C ILE A 59 -1.14 -3.70 4.75
N SER A 60 -2.03 -2.83 5.22
CA SER A 60 -2.29 -1.54 4.58
C SER A 60 -1.04 -0.66 4.58
N VAL A 61 -0.33 -0.58 5.71
CA VAL A 61 0.94 0.17 5.82
C VAL A 61 2.02 -0.41 4.90
N ASP A 62 2.16 -1.73 4.85
CA ASP A 62 3.13 -2.40 3.98
C ASP A 62 2.79 -2.20 2.50
N ASN A 63 1.51 -2.21 2.13
CA ASN A 63 1.06 -1.89 0.78
C ASN A 63 1.36 -0.43 0.42
N ILE A 64 1.15 0.52 1.34
CA ILE A 64 1.50 1.94 1.13
C ILE A 64 3.03 2.09 1.00
N ALA A 65 3.80 1.38 1.82
CA ALA A 65 5.26 1.38 1.76
C ALA A 65 5.78 0.80 0.44
N GLN A 66 5.20 -0.31 -0.03
CA GLN A 66 5.49 -0.91 -1.34
C GLN A 66 5.09 0.02 -2.49
N GLY A 67 3.92 0.66 -2.39
CA GLY A 67 3.47 1.68 -3.35
C GLY A 67 4.42 2.86 -3.45
N ASN A 68 4.92 3.37 -2.33
CA ASN A 68 5.92 4.44 -2.31
C ASN A 68 7.26 4.00 -2.93
N ARG A 69 7.71 2.76 -2.68
CA ARG A 69 8.92 2.20 -3.32
C ARG A 69 8.74 2.03 -4.83
N ALA A 70 7.56 1.58 -5.26
CA ALA A 70 7.20 1.46 -6.67
C ALA A 70 7.19 2.84 -7.34
N ASN A 71 6.57 3.85 -6.71
CA ASN A 71 6.53 5.21 -7.22
C ASN A 71 7.94 5.85 -7.31
N SER A 72 8.81 5.57 -6.33
CA SER A 72 10.22 5.99 -6.39
C SER A 72 10.98 5.33 -7.56
N THR A 73 10.71 4.05 -7.84
CA THR A 73 11.33 3.34 -8.96
C THR A 73 10.80 3.84 -10.29
N LEU A 74 9.48 4.04 -10.41
CA LEU A 74 8.84 4.62 -11.58
C LEU A 74 9.38 6.02 -11.88
N GLY A 75 9.54 6.87 -10.85
CA GLY A 75 10.14 8.20 -11.02
C GLY A 75 11.54 8.17 -11.65
N LYS A 76 12.38 7.18 -11.29
CA LYS A 76 13.70 6.99 -11.91
C LYS A 76 13.60 6.55 -13.37
N VAL A 77 12.68 5.64 -13.68
CA VAL A 77 12.45 5.17 -15.06
C VAL A 77 11.92 6.31 -15.94
N THR A 78 10.96 7.09 -15.44
CA THR A 78 10.40 8.25 -16.13
C THR A 78 11.47 9.30 -16.43
N LEU A 79 12.39 9.56 -15.49
CA LEU A 79 13.53 10.47 -15.73
C LEU A 79 14.37 10.02 -16.94
N ILE A 80 14.66 8.73 -17.05
CA ILE A 80 15.41 8.17 -18.18
C ILE A 80 14.60 8.31 -19.48
N ALA A 81 13.30 8.03 -19.43
CA ALA A 81 12.40 8.18 -20.58
C ALA A 81 12.30 9.63 -21.09
N THR A 82 12.18 10.60 -20.20
CA THR A 82 12.12 12.03 -20.55
C THR A 82 13.42 12.53 -21.20
N ILE A 83 14.57 11.92 -20.89
CA ILE A 83 15.85 12.21 -21.57
C ILE A 83 15.91 11.54 -22.94
N LEU A 84 15.41 10.30 -23.06
CA LEU A 84 15.39 9.56 -24.32
C LEU A 84 14.53 10.22 -25.40
N VAL A 85 13.39 10.82 -25.04
CA VAL A 85 12.46 11.46 -26.00
C VAL A 85 13.13 12.55 -26.86
N PRO A 86 13.77 13.60 -26.31
CA PRO A 86 14.45 14.61 -27.11
C PRO A 86 15.66 14.03 -27.85
N LEU A 87 16.42 13.11 -27.24
CA LEU A 87 17.55 12.47 -27.94
C LEU A 87 17.09 11.70 -29.18
N ASN A 88 15.97 10.98 -29.10
CA ASN A 88 15.44 10.18 -30.20
C ASN A 88 14.87 11.06 -31.33
N LEU A 89 14.19 12.16 -31.00
CA LEU A 89 13.73 13.15 -31.98
C LEU A 89 14.90 13.68 -32.84
N ILE A 90 16.04 13.93 -32.20
CA ILE A 90 17.24 14.47 -32.85
C ILE A 90 17.91 13.39 -33.71
N CYS A 91 18.11 12.18 -33.19
CA CYS A 91 18.63 11.06 -34.00
C CYS A 91 17.75 10.79 -35.23
N GLY A 92 16.43 10.96 -35.10
CA GLY A 92 15.49 10.90 -36.22
C GLY A 92 15.69 12.03 -37.24
N LEU A 93 15.84 13.28 -36.79
CA LEU A 93 16.10 14.44 -37.66
C LEU A 93 17.44 14.35 -38.41
N PHE A 94 18.50 13.88 -37.77
CA PHE A 94 19.80 13.66 -38.41
C PHE A 94 19.88 12.35 -39.22
N GLY A 95 19.02 11.38 -38.92
CA GLY A 95 18.89 10.12 -39.67
C GLY A 95 18.01 10.22 -40.93
N MET A 96 17.15 11.25 -41.00
CA MET A 96 16.43 11.58 -42.23
C MET A 96 17.36 12.28 -43.21
N ASN A 97 17.32 11.86 -44.48
CA ASN A 97 18.15 12.38 -45.57
C ASN A 97 17.70 13.80 -46.02
N VAL A 98 17.68 14.76 -45.08
CA VAL A 98 17.37 16.17 -45.31
C VAL A 98 18.69 16.95 -45.26
N PRO A 99 18.96 17.82 -46.25
CA PRO A 99 20.17 18.63 -46.23
C PRO A 99 20.19 19.53 -44.99
N VAL A 100 21.21 19.32 -44.16
CA VAL A 100 21.53 20.17 -43.02
C VAL A 100 21.61 21.63 -43.51
N PRO A 101 20.92 22.60 -42.89
CA PRO A 101 21.10 24.01 -43.23
C PRO A 101 22.56 24.40 -42.97
N GLY A 102 23.31 24.60 -44.06
CA GLY A 102 24.78 24.74 -44.03
C GLY A 102 25.52 24.19 -45.25
N ARG A 103 24.84 23.83 -46.35
CA ARG A 103 25.52 23.29 -47.55
C ARG A 103 26.48 24.26 -48.27
N GLU A 104 26.47 25.56 -47.97
CA GLU A 104 27.34 26.58 -48.61
C GLU A 104 28.26 27.34 -47.64
N SER A 105 28.36 26.94 -46.38
CA SER A 105 29.30 27.55 -45.43
C SER A 105 30.28 26.50 -44.93
N ASP A 106 31.57 26.71 -45.18
CA ASP A 106 32.74 25.89 -44.79
C ASP A 106 32.94 25.75 -43.26
N GLY A 107 31.94 26.11 -42.46
CA GLY A 107 32.01 26.18 -41.00
C GLY A 107 31.19 25.09 -40.34
N LEU A 108 31.87 24.11 -39.74
CA LEU A 108 31.33 23.12 -38.77
C LEU A 108 30.61 23.77 -37.56
N GLY A 109 30.66 25.10 -37.44
CA GLY A 109 30.02 25.88 -36.39
C GLY A 109 28.50 25.78 -36.34
N TRP A 110 27.81 25.59 -37.48
CA TRP A 110 26.34 25.40 -37.47
C TRP A 110 25.94 24.06 -36.85
N PHE A 111 26.69 23.00 -37.13
CA PHE A 111 26.51 21.70 -36.48
C PHE A 111 26.80 21.77 -34.98
N PHE A 112 27.95 22.35 -34.60
CA PHE A 112 28.31 22.52 -33.19
C PHE A 112 27.38 23.48 -32.42
N GLY A 113 26.82 24.49 -33.08
CA GLY A 113 25.86 25.43 -32.50
C GLY A 113 24.52 24.75 -32.17
N ILE A 114 24.00 23.94 -33.09
CA ILE A 114 22.77 23.15 -32.86
C ILE A 114 23.00 22.14 -31.74
N VAL A 115 24.12 21.40 -31.77
CA VAL A 115 24.51 20.46 -30.71
C VAL A 115 24.69 21.18 -29.37
N GLY A 116 25.30 22.36 -29.34
CA GLY A 116 25.50 23.17 -28.14
C GLY A 116 24.19 23.68 -27.52
N VAL A 117 23.24 24.16 -28.33
CA VAL A 117 21.90 24.57 -27.88
C VAL A 117 21.11 23.38 -27.33
N ILE A 118 21.27 22.20 -27.92
CA ILE A 118 20.61 20.97 -27.45
C ILE A 118 21.22 20.45 -26.15
N VAL A 119 22.54 20.46 -26.02
CA VAL A 119 23.22 20.06 -24.78
C VAL A 119 22.83 21.00 -23.65
N THR A 120 22.77 22.31 -23.91
CA THR A 120 22.33 23.29 -22.91
C THR A 120 20.84 23.19 -22.59
N PHE A 121 19.97 22.89 -23.55
CA PHE A 121 18.53 22.64 -23.31
C PHE A 121 18.29 21.32 -22.56
N SER A 122 19.03 20.26 -22.89
CA SER A 122 18.93 18.98 -22.19
C SER A 122 19.47 19.10 -20.77
N LEU A 123 20.59 19.81 -20.58
CA LEU A 123 21.12 20.15 -19.28
C LEU A 123 20.15 21.03 -18.49
N SER A 124 19.51 22.02 -19.11
CA SER A 124 18.54 22.87 -18.42
C SER A 124 17.32 22.07 -17.99
N CYS A 125 16.80 21.17 -18.83
CA CYS A 125 15.73 20.24 -18.46
C CYS A 125 16.15 19.30 -17.33
N ILE A 126 17.37 18.76 -17.36
CA ILE A 126 17.91 17.90 -16.29
C ILE A 126 18.11 18.71 -15.00
N ILE A 127 18.63 19.93 -15.08
CA ILE A 127 18.82 20.83 -13.94
C ILE A 127 17.47 21.23 -13.35
N VAL A 128 16.49 21.56 -14.19
CA VAL A 128 15.11 21.86 -13.78
C VAL A 128 14.48 20.63 -13.15
N ALA A 129 14.62 19.42 -13.71
CA ALA A 129 14.14 18.19 -13.10
C ALA A 129 14.83 17.87 -11.76
N LYS A 130 16.14 18.14 -11.66
CA LYS A 130 16.94 17.96 -10.44
C LYS A 130 16.60 19.02 -9.38
N ARG A 131 16.25 20.25 -9.80
CA ARG A 131 15.88 21.40 -8.96
C ARG A 131 14.43 21.34 -8.51
N LEU A 132 13.53 20.90 -9.38
CA LEU A 132 12.15 20.58 -9.06
C LEU A 132 12.03 19.29 -8.27
N ARG A 133 13.15 18.58 -8.04
CA ARG A 133 13.27 17.47 -7.09
C ARG A 133 11.97 16.68 -7.06
N TYR A 134 11.53 16.15 -8.21
CA TYR A 134 10.26 15.44 -8.28
C TYR A 134 10.40 14.09 -7.56
N PHE A 135 10.29 14.16 -6.24
CA PHE A 135 9.06 13.86 -5.50
C PHE A 135 8.56 15.12 -4.80
#